data_AF-A0A355C0G4-F1
#
_entry.id   AF-A0A355C0G4-F1
#
_cell.length_a   1.000
_cell.length_b   1.000
_cell.length_c   1.000
_cell.angle_alpha   90.00
_cell.angle_beta   90.00
_cell.angle_gamma   90.00
#
_symmetry.space_group_name_H-M   'P 1'
#
loop_
_entity.id
_entity.type
_entity.pdbx_description
1 polymer ?
#
loop_
_entity_poly.entity_id
_entity_poly.type
_entity_poly.pdbx_seq_one_letter_code
_entity_poly.pdbx_strand_id
1 'polypeptide(L)' 'MTDPTSLTLAELRDALKAKKVSSLEATDAYLANIEKAKDLNAFITVTPDKARAMA' A
#
# COMPACT_ATOMS: atom_id res chain seq x y z
N MET A 1 4.70 11.59 9.17
CA MET A 1 3.68 10.77 8.48
C MET A 1 4.39 10.16 7.30
N THR A 2 4.87 8.93 7.46
CA THR A 2 5.77 8.29 6.50
C THR A 2 4.93 7.64 5.42
N ASP A 3 5.04 8.10 4.19
CA ASP A 3 4.36 7.48 3.03
C ASP A 3 4.89 6.04 2.86
N PRO A 4 4.08 5.01 3.16
CA PRO A 4 4.48 3.60 3.02
C PRO A 4 4.90 3.28 1.58
N THR A 5 4.40 4.05 0.64
CA THR A 5 4.61 3.92 -0.80
C THR A 5 5.93 4.50 -1.30
N SER A 6 6.62 5.31 -0.49
CA SER A 6 7.97 5.81 -0.78
C SER A 6 9.07 5.03 -0.07
N LEU A 7 8.71 4.14 0.86
CA LEU A 7 9.64 3.26 1.54
C LEU A 7 9.99 2.08 0.65
N THR A 8 11.25 1.66 0.70
CA THR A 8 11.67 0.41 0.05
C THR A 8 10.98 -0.79 0.72
N LEU A 9 10.83 -1.91 0.00
CA LEU A 9 10.23 -3.13 0.57
C LEU A 9 10.91 -3.54 1.89
N ALA A 10 12.21 -3.30 2.00
CA ALA A 10 12.98 -3.54 3.23
C ALA A 10 12.52 -2.64 4.39
N GLU A 11 12.37 -1.34 4.15
CA GLU A 11 11.94 -0.39 5.17
C GLU A 11 10.47 -0.55 5.55
N LEU A 12 9.59 -0.88 4.59
CA LEU A 12 8.18 -1.21 4.87
C LEU A 12 8.09 -2.43 5.80
N ARG A 13 8.91 -3.45 5.53
CA ARG A 13 8.95 -4.68 6.32
C ARG A 13 9.51 -4.45 7.72
N ASP A 14 10.53 -3.59 7.86
CA ASP A 14 11.06 -3.17 9.16
C ASP A 14 10.05 -2.29 9.91
N ALA A 15 9.31 -1.41 9.23
CA ALA A 15 8.25 -0.59 9.83
C ALA A 15 7.06 -1.43 10.32
N LEU A 16 6.66 -2.46 9.57
CA LEU A 16 5.69 -3.48 9.98
C LEU A 16 6.18 -4.24 11.21
N LYS A 17 7.44 -4.68 11.21
CA LYS A 17 8.04 -5.40 12.33
C LYS A 17 8.18 -4.52 13.59
N ALA A 18 8.45 -3.24 13.39
CA ALA A 18 8.50 -2.22 14.44
C ALA A 18 7.11 -1.74 14.90
N LYS A 19 6.00 -2.28 14.35
CA LYS A 19 4.62 -1.83 14.57
C LYS A 19 4.40 -0.33 14.34
N LYS A 20 5.21 0.27 13.47
CA LYS A 20 5.09 1.69 13.09
C LYS A 20 4.09 1.91 11.95
N VAL A 21 3.81 0.86 11.17
CA VAL A 21 2.84 0.86 10.07
C VAL A 21 2.02 -0.42 10.18
N SER A 22 0.70 -0.31 10.12
CA SER A 22 -0.19 -1.47 10.04
C SER A 22 -0.27 -1.98 8.61
N SER A 23 -0.44 -3.30 8.42
CA SER A 23 -0.67 -3.90 7.11
C SER A 23 -1.83 -3.24 6.35
N LEU A 24 -2.87 -2.87 7.09
CA LEU A 24 -4.06 -2.17 6.60
C LEU A 24 -3.72 -0.76 6.10
N GLU A 25 -2.92 0.01 6.86
CA GLU A 25 -2.47 1.35 6.45
C GLU A 25 -1.53 1.31 5.25
N ALA A 26 -0.62 0.34 5.19
CA ALA A 26 0.24 0.15 4.02
C ALA A 26 -0.61 -0.16 2.77
N THR A 27 -1.55 -1.09 2.90
CA THR A 27 -2.43 -1.50 1.79
C THR A 27 -3.29 -0.34 1.30
N ASP A 28 -3.86 0.44 2.22
CA ASP A 28 -4.67 1.61 1.87
C ASP A 28 -3.85 2.69 1.15
N ALA A 29 -2.63 2.95 1.62
CA ALA A 29 -1.72 3.90 0.97
C ALA A 29 -1.34 3.46 -0.44
N TYR A 30 -1.06 2.16 -0.66
CA TYR A 30 -0.81 1.62 -2.00
C TYR A 30 -2.04 1.73 -2.90
N LEU A 31 -3.24 1.41 -2.38
CA LEU A 31 -4.49 1.54 -3.13
C LEU A 31 -4.77 2.99 -3.53
N ALA A 32 -4.59 3.94 -2.62
CA ALA A 32 -4.76 5.37 -2.91
C ALA A 32 -3.79 5.86 -3.99
N ASN A 33 -2.54 5.36 -4.00
CA ASN A 33 -1.60 5.66 -5.08
C ASN A 33 -1.96 4.99 -6.40
N ILE A 34 -2.48 3.75 -6.38
CA ILE A 34 -2.99 3.09 -7.59
C ILE A 34 -4.17 3.87 -8.17
N GLU A 35 -5.08 4.38 -7.34
CA GLU A 35 -6.19 5.22 -7.79
C GLU A 35 -5.72 6.56 -8.37
N LYS A 36 -4.73 7.21 -7.75
CA LYS A 36 -4.13 8.44 -8.29
C LYS A 36 -3.36 8.20 -9.59
N ALA A 37 -2.69 7.05 -9.71
CA ALA A 37 -1.94 6.61 -10.87
C ALA A 37 -2.80 5.84 -11.89
N LYS A 38 -4.13 5.85 -11.74
CA LYS A 38 -5.06 5.13 -12.65
C LYS A 38 -4.90 5.58 -14.11
N ASP A 39 -4.44 6.81 -14.32
CA ASP A 39 -4.13 7.36 -15.64
C ASP A 39 -3.01 6.60 -16.37
N LEU A 40 -2.08 5.97 -15.64
CA LEU A 40 -1.04 5.11 -16.23
C LEU A 40 -1.60 3.82 -16.83
N ASN A 41 -2.87 3.48 -16.58
CA ASN A 41 -3.53 2.29 -17.11
C ASN A 41 -2.77 0.98 -16.82
N ALA A 42 -2.00 0.96 -15.73
CA ALA A 42 -1.12 -0.15 -15.35
C ALA A 42 -1.87 -1.35 -14.74
N PHE A 43 -3.09 -1.13 -14.25
CA PHE A 43 -3.92 -2.17 -13.65
C PHE A 43 -5.31 -2.16 -14.30
N ILE A 44 -5.67 -3.29 -14.91
CA ILE A 44 -6.96 -3.50 -15.59
C ILE A 44 -8.08 -3.75 -14.58
N THR A 45 -7.79 -4.51 -13.51
CA THR A 45 -8.75 -4.83 -12.45
C THR A 45 -8.13 -4.53 -11.09
N VAL A 46 -8.54 -3.43 -10.47
CA VAL A 46 -8.10 -3.07 -9.12
C VAL A 46 -9.08 -3.70 -8.13
N THR A 47 -8.59 -4.54 -7.21
CA THR A 47 -9.42 -5.19 -6.16
C THR A 47 -9.06 -4.67 -4.77
N PRO A 48 -9.48 -3.43 -4.40
CA PRO A 48 -9.17 -2.84 -3.10
C PRO A 48 -9.74 -3.66 -1.94
N ASP A 49 -10.93 -4.23 -2.10
CA ASP A 49 -11.63 -4.96 -1.06
C ASP A 49 -10.91 -6.27 -0.67
N LYS A 50 -10.46 -7.03 -1.67
CA LYS A 50 -9.63 -8.23 -1.45
C LYS A 50 -8.27 -7.88 -0.83
N ALA A 51 -7.66 -6.77 -1.25
CA ALA A 51 -6.40 -6.34 -0.69
C ALA A 51 -6.54 -5.98 0.79
N ARG A 52 -7.62 -5.25 1.16
CA ARG A 52 -7.93 -4.95 2.57
C ARG A 52 -8.26 -6.19 3.40
N ALA A 53 -8.90 -7.20 2.82
CA ALA A 53 -9.23 -8.45 3.53
C ALA A 53 -8.00 -9.36 3.78
N MET A 54 -6.94 -9.21 2.99
CA MET A 54 -5.70 -9.99 3.11
C MET A 54 -4.63 -9.30 3.97
N ALA A 55 -4.85 -8.04 4.34
CA ALA A 55 -3.95 -7.21 5.15
C ALA A 55 -4.09 -7.48 6.64
#